data_AF-A0A0D2ZXF1-F1
#
_entry.id   AF-A0A0D2ZXF1-F1
#
_cell.length_a   1.000
_cell.length_b   1.000
_cell.length_c   1.000
_cell.angle_alpha   90.00
_cell.angle_beta   90.00
_cell.angle_gamma   90.00
#
_symmetry.space_group_name_H-M   'P 1'
#
loop_
_entity.id
_entity.type
_entity.pdbx_description
1 polymer ?
#
loop_
_entity_poly.entity_id
_entity_poly.type
_entity_poly.pdbx_seq_one_letter_code
_entity_poly.pdbx_strand_id
1 'polypeptide(L)'
;MLNVYRMYSELVSASITDGGPYASKTSFVKLLRSVKRETLKLIETFLDKAEDQLHIGKQFVSPMMEYVLADYARNVPDARESEVLSLFATIINKYKATMLDDVPNIFEAVFQCTLEDLK
;
A
#
# COMPACT_ATOMS: atom_id res chain seq x y z
N MET A 1 -12.13 -1.00 -5.73
CA MET A 1 -11.25 -1.28 -4.58
C MET A 1 -10.26 -0.16 -4.29
N LEU A 2 -9.50 0.35 -5.28
CA LEU A 2 -8.52 1.42 -5.03
C LEU A 2 -9.13 2.70 -4.39
N ASN A 3 -10.33 3.12 -4.82
CA ASN A 3 -11.02 4.25 -4.19
C ASN A 3 -11.39 4.01 -2.73
N VAL A 4 -11.71 2.76 -2.35
CA VAL A 4 -11.97 2.39 -0.96
C VAL A 4 -10.68 2.51 -0.15
N TYR A 5 -9.57 1.97 -0.66
CA TYR A 5 -8.27 2.12 -0.02
C TYR A 5 -7.90 3.60 0.17
N ARG A 6 -8.12 4.44 -0.86
CA ARG A 6 -7.84 5.89 -0.82
C ARG A 6 -8.63 6.60 0.27
N MET A 7 -9.96 6.46 0.23
CA MET A 7 -10.84 7.10 1.20
C MET A 7 -10.51 6.67 2.64
N TYR A 8 -10.27 5.38 2.86
CA TYR A 8 -9.91 4.89 4.20
C TYR A 8 -8.51 5.32 4.63
N SER A 9 -7.58 5.53 3.69
CA SER A 9 -6.29 6.11 4.02
C SER A 9 -6.43 7.53 4.56
N GLU A 10 -7.15 8.37 3.84
CA GLU A 10 -7.38 9.77 4.24
C GLU A 10 -8.07 9.83 5.61
N LEU A 11 -9.04 8.95 5.86
CA LEU A 11 -9.71 8.85 7.16
C LEU A 11 -8.76 8.41 8.29
N VAL A 12 -7.85 7.46 8.03
CA VAL A 12 -6.85 7.04 9.02
C VAL A 12 -5.92 8.19 9.35
N SER A 13 -5.36 8.85 8.33
CA SER A 13 -4.44 9.98 8.52
C SER A 13 -5.11 11.12 9.28
N ALA A 14 -6.33 11.51 8.89
CA ALA A 14 -7.10 12.55 9.59
C ALA A 14 -7.38 12.16 11.06
N SER A 15 -7.82 10.92 11.30
CA SER A 15 -8.10 10.44 12.66
C SER A 15 -6.87 10.44 13.55
N ILE A 16 -5.68 10.15 13.00
CA ILE A 16 -4.42 10.17 13.74
C ILE A 16 -3.98 11.61 14.02
N THR A 17 -4.07 12.50 13.03
CA THR A 17 -3.72 13.92 13.19
C THR A 17 -4.60 14.60 14.25
N ASP A 18 -5.90 14.34 14.25
CA ASP A 18 -6.85 14.99 15.16
C ASP A 18 -6.89 14.35 16.57
N GLY A 19 -6.62 13.05 16.66
CA GLY A 19 -6.81 12.27 17.90
C GLY A 19 -5.64 12.27 18.88
N GLY A 20 -4.54 12.98 18.56
CA GLY A 20 -3.35 13.08 19.43
C GLY A 20 -2.52 11.79 19.54
N PRO A 21 -1.58 11.71 20.52
CA PRO A 21 -0.52 10.69 20.55
C PRO A 21 -0.96 9.22 20.61
N TYR A 22 -2.21 8.94 20.99
CA TYR A 22 -2.74 7.58 21.14
C TYR A 22 -3.83 7.24 20.12
N ALA A 23 -4.11 8.14 19.17
CA ALA A 23 -5.15 7.97 18.17
C ALA A 23 -5.00 6.67 17.37
N SER A 24 -3.76 6.36 16.96
CA SER A 24 -3.43 5.13 16.20
C SER A 24 -3.80 3.84 16.95
N LYS A 25 -3.86 3.88 18.28
CA LYS A 25 -4.12 2.71 19.14
C LYS A 25 -5.60 2.50 19.43
N THR A 26 -6.46 3.48 19.07
CA THR A 26 -7.90 3.40 19.26
C THR A 26 -8.52 2.26 18.44
N SER A 27 -9.62 1.69 18.93
CA SER A 27 -10.37 0.64 18.21
C SER A 27 -10.88 1.13 16.85
N PHE A 28 -11.30 2.39 16.77
CA PHE A 28 -11.79 3.00 15.55
C PHE A 28 -10.71 3.05 14.46
N VAL A 29 -9.52 3.59 14.74
CA VAL A 29 -8.43 3.65 13.76
C VAL A 29 -7.97 2.24 13.37
N LYS A 30 -7.90 1.30 14.31
CA LYS A 30 -7.59 -0.11 14.01
C LYS A 30 -8.58 -0.74 13.03
N LEU A 31 -9.87 -0.42 13.15
CA LEU A 31 -10.91 -0.90 12.24
C LEU A 31 -10.71 -0.31 10.83
N LEU A 32 -10.48 0.99 10.71
CA LEU A 32 -10.20 1.65 9.42
C LEU A 32 -8.96 1.05 8.73
N ARG A 33 -7.89 0.85 9.51
CA ARG A 33 -6.67 0.17 9.04
C ARG A 33 -6.94 -1.26 8.55
N SER A 34 -7.83 -1.99 9.23
CA SER A 34 -8.24 -3.34 8.78
C SER A 34 -8.86 -3.33 7.39
N VAL A 35 -9.67 -2.32 7.06
CA VAL A 35 -10.26 -2.18 5.71
C VAL A 35 -9.18 -1.93 4.66
N LYS A 36 -8.17 -1.09 4.96
CA LYS A 36 -7.01 -0.89 4.08
C LYS A 36 -6.28 -2.22 3.83
N ARG A 37 -5.96 -2.97 4.89
CA ARG A 37 -5.24 -4.25 4.79
C ARG A 37 -5.98 -5.27 3.95
N GLU A 38 -7.26 -5.51 4.23
CA GLU A 38 -8.05 -6.49 3.48
C GLU A 38 -8.27 -6.05 2.01
N THR A 39 -8.33 -4.75 1.75
CA THR A 39 -8.34 -4.24 0.37
C THR A 39 -7.04 -4.56 -0.36
N LEU A 40 -5.88 -4.37 0.29
CA LEU A 40 -4.58 -4.70 -0.30
C LEU A 40 -4.44 -6.20 -0.56
N LYS A 41 -4.83 -7.06 0.40
CA LYS A 41 -4.80 -8.53 0.22
C LYS A 41 -5.68 -9.00 -0.93
N LEU A 42 -6.86 -8.40 -1.09
CA LEU A 42 -7.74 -8.73 -2.21
C LEU A 42 -7.09 -8.36 -3.55
N ILE A 43 -6.47 -7.17 -3.63
CA ILE A 43 -5.75 -6.72 -4.81
C ILE A 43 -4.55 -7.64 -5.10
N GLU A 44 -3.76 -7.96 -4.08
CA GLU A 44 -2.62 -8.86 -4.17
C GLU A 44 -3.05 -10.24 -4.69
N THR A 45 -4.09 -10.84 -4.10
CA THR A 45 -4.62 -12.13 -4.52
C THR A 45 -5.12 -12.09 -5.96
N PHE A 46 -5.82 -11.00 -6.35
CA PHE A 46 -6.27 -10.83 -7.73
C PHE A 46 -5.09 -10.78 -8.71
N LEU A 47 -4.05 -10.01 -8.41
CA LEU A 47 -2.87 -9.88 -9.28
C LEU A 47 -2.03 -11.17 -9.32
N ASP A 48 -1.96 -11.90 -8.21
CA ASP A 48 -1.31 -13.21 -8.15
C ASP A 48 -2.04 -14.26 -9.00
N LYS A 49 -3.38 -14.28 -8.95
CA LYS A 49 -4.21 -15.26 -9.67
C LYS A 49 -4.55 -14.85 -11.11
N ALA A 50 -4.32 -13.61 -11.49
CA ALA A 50 -4.54 -13.14 -12.84
C ALA A 50 -3.66 -13.90 -13.88
N GLU A 51 -4.29 -14.30 -14.98
CA GLU A 51 -3.63 -14.97 -16.12
C GLU A 51 -3.22 -13.95 -17.21
N ASP A 52 -4.03 -12.93 -17.46
CA ASP A 52 -3.75 -11.87 -18.45
C ASP A 52 -2.90 -10.74 -17.85
N GLN A 53 -1.61 -11.01 -17.69
CA GLN A 53 -0.66 -10.09 -17.06
C GLN A 53 -0.47 -8.81 -17.91
N LEU A 54 -0.38 -8.91 -19.24
CA LEU A 54 0.02 -7.77 -20.06
C LEU A 54 -1.02 -6.63 -20.01
N HIS A 55 -2.31 -6.98 -20.01
CA HIS A 55 -3.39 -5.99 -19.97
C HIS A 55 -3.58 -5.41 -18.56
N ILE A 56 -3.56 -6.26 -17.53
CA ILE A 56 -3.75 -5.86 -16.13
C ILE A 56 -2.58 -5.00 -15.63
N GLY A 57 -1.34 -5.31 -16.01
CA GLY A 57 -0.17 -4.54 -15.61
C GLY A 57 -0.26 -3.08 -16.03
N LYS A 58 -0.52 -2.83 -17.32
CA LYS A 58 -0.51 -1.45 -17.85
C LYS A 58 -1.70 -0.61 -17.37
N GLN A 59 -2.89 -1.19 -17.31
CA GLN A 59 -4.10 -0.42 -17.01
C GLN A 59 -4.42 -0.33 -15.52
N PHE A 60 -4.03 -1.32 -14.73
CA PHE A 60 -4.40 -1.40 -13.32
C PHE A 60 -3.21 -1.15 -12.39
N VAL A 61 -2.06 -1.82 -12.62
CA VAL A 61 -0.91 -1.74 -11.69
C VAL A 61 -0.30 -0.35 -11.68
N SER A 62 -0.10 0.28 -12.84
CA SER A 62 0.51 1.62 -12.92
C SER A 62 -0.23 2.71 -12.10
N PRO A 63 -1.54 2.98 -12.30
CA PRO A 63 -2.26 4.00 -11.53
C PRO A 63 -2.43 3.63 -10.06
N MET A 64 -2.49 2.33 -9.74
CA MET A 64 -2.54 1.86 -8.36
C MET A 64 -1.20 2.09 -7.65
N MET A 65 -0.09 1.82 -8.32
CA MET A 65 1.26 1.93 -7.76
C MET A 65 1.58 3.36 -7.31
N GLU A 66 1.32 4.35 -8.18
CA GLU A 66 1.55 5.76 -7.86
C GLU A 66 0.84 6.16 -6.56
N TYR A 67 -0.44 5.80 -6.42
CA TYR A 67 -1.22 6.16 -5.25
C TYR A 67 -0.75 5.41 -3.99
N VAL A 68 -0.56 4.08 -4.06
CA VAL A 68 -0.23 3.26 -2.90
C VAL A 68 1.19 3.57 -2.37
N LEU A 69 2.16 3.80 -3.25
CA LEU A 69 3.53 4.17 -2.84
C LEU A 69 3.55 5.54 -2.18
N ALA A 70 2.90 6.54 -2.79
CA ALA A 70 2.84 7.90 -2.23
C ALA A 70 2.09 7.92 -0.87
N ASP A 71 1.07 7.08 -0.71
CA ASP A 71 0.36 6.90 0.56
C ASP A 71 1.27 6.29 1.63
N TYR A 72 1.98 5.20 1.30
CA TYR A 72 2.89 4.53 2.22
C TYR A 72 4.02 5.45 2.70
N ALA A 73 4.69 6.13 1.77
CA ALA A 73 5.82 7.00 2.07
C ALA A 73 5.45 8.18 2.98
N ARG A 74 4.27 8.77 2.79
CA ARG A 74 3.81 9.94 3.55
C ARG A 74 3.20 9.60 4.90
N ASN A 75 2.72 8.37 5.07
CA ASN A 75 2.09 7.96 6.32
C ASN A 75 3.11 7.85 7.46
N VAL A 76 2.64 8.14 8.68
CA VAL A 76 3.39 7.89 9.92
C VAL A 76 3.57 6.38 10.14
N PRO A 77 4.58 5.93 10.90
CA PRO A 77 4.88 4.50 11.09
C PRO A 77 3.64 3.68 11.50
N ASP A 78 2.87 4.20 12.45
CA ASP A 78 1.64 3.58 12.97
C ASP A 78 0.48 3.49 11.96
N ALA A 79 0.59 4.13 10.79
CA ALA A 79 -0.41 4.12 9.72
C ALA A 79 0.06 3.36 8.46
N ARG A 80 1.33 2.93 8.41
CA ARG A 80 1.87 2.15 7.30
C ARG A 80 1.40 0.69 7.42
N GLU A 81 0.92 0.13 6.32
CA GLU A 81 0.45 -1.26 6.25
C GLU A 81 1.51 -2.13 5.58
N SER A 82 1.94 -3.20 6.25
CA SER A 82 2.96 -4.11 5.73
C SER A 82 2.49 -4.86 4.47
N GLU A 83 1.18 -5.00 4.26
CA GLU A 83 0.60 -5.55 3.04
C GLU A 83 0.99 -4.78 1.78
N VAL A 84 1.40 -3.50 1.87
CA VAL A 84 1.95 -2.76 0.72
C VAL A 84 3.25 -3.41 0.24
N LEU A 85 4.13 -3.82 1.17
CA LEU A 85 5.39 -4.48 0.84
C LEU A 85 5.14 -5.86 0.21
N SER A 86 4.19 -6.62 0.76
CA SER A 86 3.78 -7.94 0.21
C SER A 86 3.23 -7.79 -1.21
N LEU A 87 2.32 -6.82 -1.41
CA LEU A 87 1.72 -6.53 -2.71
C LEU A 87 2.79 -6.25 -3.77
N PHE A 88 3.76 -5.37 -3.49
CA PHE A 88 4.82 -5.06 -4.46
C PHE A 88 5.79 -6.22 -4.67
N ALA A 89 6.08 -7.02 -3.64
CA ALA A 89 6.84 -8.26 -3.83
C ALA A 89 6.11 -9.23 -4.76
N THR A 90 4.79 -9.39 -4.60
CA THR A 90 3.95 -10.22 -5.47
C THR A 90 3.93 -9.69 -6.90
N ILE A 91 3.77 -8.37 -7.10
CA ILE A 91 3.79 -7.75 -8.43
C ILE A 91 5.15 -7.95 -9.10
N ILE A 92 6.27 -7.63 -8.43
CA ILE A 92 7.61 -7.81 -9.00
C ILE A 92 7.83 -9.29 -9.37
N ASN A 93 7.37 -10.22 -8.52
CA ASN A 93 7.49 -11.64 -8.80
C ASN A 93 6.63 -12.12 -9.97
N LYS A 94 5.44 -11.56 -10.15
CA LYS A 94 4.52 -11.94 -11.22
C LYS A 94 4.94 -11.37 -12.57
N TYR A 95 5.34 -10.11 -12.61
CA TYR A 95 5.59 -9.34 -13.83
C TYR A 95 7.06 -9.31 -14.28
N LYS A 96 7.98 -9.71 -13.38
CA LYS A 96 9.42 -9.89 -13.63
C LYS A 96 10.04 -8.71 -14.39
N ALA A 97 10.58 -8.95 -15.59
CA ALA A 97 11.30 -7.98 -16.39
C ALA A 97 10.48 -6.71 -16.70
N THR A 98 9.15 -6.82 -16.73
CA THR A 98 8.24 -5.69 -16.98
C THR A 98 8.30 -4.62 -15.88
N MET A 99 8.71 -4.99 -14.66
CA MET A 99 8.78 -4.09 -13.50
C MET A 99 10.15 -3.45 -13.31
N LEU A 100 11.17 -3.79 -14.12
CA LEU A 100 12.56 -3.36 -13.87
C LEU A 100 12.70 -1.84 -13.78
N ASP A 101 12.00 -1.11 -14.65
CA ASP A 101 12.03 0.35 -14.68
C ASP A 101 11.30 0.99 -13.49
N ASP A 102 10.36 0.26 -12.87
CA ASP A 102 9.57 0.73 -11.73
C ASP A 102 10.21 0.41 -10.37
N VAL A 103 11.13 -0.56 -10.31
CA VAL A 103 11.79 -0.98 -9.06
C VAL A 103 12.46 0.18 -8.32
N PRO A 104 13.20 1.11 -8.98
CA PRO A 104 13.80 2.25 -8.29
C PRO A 104 12.76 3.13 -7.57
N ASN A 105 11.62 3.41 -8.22
CA ASN A 105 10.55 4.23 -7.65
C ASN A 105 9.87 3.51 -6.47
N ILE A 106 9.63 2.20 -6.57
CA ILE A 106 9.13 1.39 -5.46
C ILE A 106 10.09 1.47 -4.27
N PHE A 107 11.39 1.29 -4.52
CA PHE A 107 12.41 1.36 -3.48
C PHE A 107 12.50 2.73 -2.82
N GLU A 108 12.47 3.80 -3.59
CA GLU A 108 12.51 5.18 -3.08
C GLU A 108 11.36 5.44 -2.10
N ALA A 109 10.16 4.96 -2.41
CA ALA A 109 8.99 5.18 -1.58
C ALA A 109 8.96 4.34 -0.29
N VAL A 110 9.48 3.10 -0.31
CA VAL A 110 9.29 2.16 0.82
C VAL A 110 10.56 1.86 1.60
N PHE A 111 11.75 1.94 1.01
CA PHE A 111 12.95 1.34 1.61
C PHE A 111 13.39 2.08 2.88
N GLN A 112 13.67 3.38 2.78
CA GLN A 112 14.23 4.16 3.88
C GLN A 112 13.24 4.26 5.05
N CYS A 113 11.98 4.58 4.76
CA CYS A 113 10.95 4.77 5.78
C CYS A 113 10.63 3.47 6.52
N THR A 114 10.62 2.32 5.84
CA THR A 114 10.46 1.01 6.49
C THR A 114 11.67 0.65 7.35
N LEU A 115 12.88 0.96 6.88
CA LEU A 115 14.11 0.66 7.62
C LEU A 115 14.19 1.46 8.93
N GLU A 116 13.70 2.70 8.94
CA GLU A 116 13.62 3.53 10.14
C GLU A 116 12.61 2.97 11.15
N ASP A 117 11.49 2.43 10.70
CA ASP A 117 10.46 1.84 11.57
C ASP A 117 10.93 0.56 12.30
N LEU A 118 11.96 -0.10 11.78
CA LEU A 118 12.54 -1.32 12.35
C LEU A 118 13.65 -1.08 13.37
N LYS A 119 14.15 0.15 13.47
CA LYS A 119 15.26 0.54 14.36
C LYS A 119 14.74 1.00 15.72
#